data_AF-A0A9D4DTV2-F1
#
_entry.id   AF-A0A9D4DTV2-F1
#
_cell.length_a   1.000
_cell.length_b   1.000
_cell.length_c   1.000
_cell.angle_alpha   90.00
_cell.angle_beta   90.00
_cell.angle_gamma   90.00
#
_symmetry.space_group_name_H-M   'P 1'
#
loop_
_entity.id
_entity.type
_entity.pdbx_description
1 polymer ?
#
loop_
_entity_poly.entity_id
_entity_poly.type
_entity_poly.pdbx_seq_one_letter_code
_entity_poly.pdbx_strand_id
1 'polypeptide(L)' 'MYGEDQGAPHCSKTNAKTVKCSADDAMAIAQNLCDSKSTCELKARNTVFGDPCRGVYKYLHVKFTCI' A
#
# COMPACT_ATOMS: atom_id res chain seq x y z
N MET A 1 -1.24 -0.50 4.81
CA MET A 1 -1.44 0.88 4.32
C MET A 1 -0.97 0.96 2.88
N TYR A 2 -1.79 1.48 1.97
CA TYR A 2 -1.40 1.77 0.58
C TYR A 2 -1.53 3.28 0.34
N GLY A 3 -0.45 3.97 -0.02
CA GLY A 3 -0.46 5.42 -0.10
C GLY A 3 0.92 6.05 0.01
N GLU A 4 0.98 7.30 0.44
CA GLU A 4 2.19 8.08 0.73
C GLU A 4 2.01 8.71 2.12
N ASP A 5 3.01 8.60 2.99
CA ASP A 5 2.89 8.95 4.41
C ASP A 5 4.06 9.83 4.86
N GLN A 6 5.31 9.53 4.47
CA GLN A 6 6.47 10.38 4.74
C GLN A 6 7.51 10.22 3.63
N GLY A 7 7.91 11.35 3.04
CA GLY A 7 8.89 11.37 1.95
C GLY A 7 10.23 10.76 2.37
N ALA A 8 10.51 9.56 1.82
CA ALA A 8 11.73 8.74 1.89
C ALA A 8 12.16 8.20 3.28
N PRO A 9 12.65 6.93 3.39
CA PRO A 9 13.43 6.16 2.42
C PRO A 9 12.71 4.95 1.79
N HIS A 10 11.39 4.83 1.95
CA HIS A 10 10.65 3.71 1.36
C HIS A 10 10.32 3.98 -0.10
N CYS A 11 10.95 3.21 -1.00
CA CYS A 11 10.81 3.26 -2.45
C CYS A 11 11.07 4.66 -3.06
N SER A 12 12.34 4.99 -3.28
CA SER A 12 12.75 6.30 -3.82
C SER A 12 12.36 6.47 -5.30
N LYS A 13 11.58 7.52 -5.59
CA LYS A 13 11.44 8.09 -6.93
C LYS A 13 11.99 9.51 -6.96
N THR A 14 12.80 9.82 -7.96
CA THR A 14 13.19 11.19 -8.29
C THR A 14 11.93 12.02 -8.58
N ASN A 15 11.75 13.14 -7.87
CA ASN A 15 10.59 14.05 -7.95
C ASN A 15 9.26 13.51 -7.41
N ALA A 16 9.27 12.64 -6.40
CA ALA A 16 8.03 12.26 -5.71
C ALA A 16 7.41 13.48 -5.01
N LYS A 17 6.12 13.75 -5.28
CA LYS A 17 5.33 14.71 -4.50
C LYS A 17 5.04 14.10 -3.13
N THR A 18 5.51 14.71 -2.06
CA THR A 18 5.22 14.27 -0.69
C THR A 18 3.84 14.75 -0.26
N VAL A 19 2.83 13.90 -0.41
CA VAL A 19 1.45 14.16 0.04
C VAL A 19 1.02 13.02 0.95
N LYS A 20 0.50 13.34 2.13
CA LYS A 20 -0.06 12.33 3.02
C LYS A 20 -1.40 11.85 2.47
N CYS A 21 -1.48 10.60 2.08
CA CYS A 21 -2.67 9.94 1.55
C CYS A 21 -2.62 8.44 1.83
N SER A 22 -3.77 7.83 2.03
CA SER A 22 -3.91 6.39 2.20
C SER A 22 -5.23 5.92 1.62
N ALA A 23 -5.26 4.70 1.07
CA ALA A 23 -6.50 4.03 0.72
C ALA A 23 -7.16 3.47 1.99
N ASP A 24 -8.40 3.88 2.24
CA ASP A 24 -9.16 3.52 3.45
C ASP A 24 -9.38 2.00 3.56
N ASP A 25 -9.69 1.34 2.45
CA ASP A 25 -9.97 -0.10 2.41
C ASP A 25 -8.71 -0.98 2.35
N ALA A 26 -7.52 -0.40 2.43
CA ALA A 26 -6.27 -1.14 2.21
C ALA A 26 -6.06 -2.30 3.19
N MET A 27 -6.51 -2.15 4.43
CA MET A 27 -6.43 -3.23 5.43
C MET A 27 -7.40 -4.36 5.07
N ALA A 28 -8.67 -4.05 4.83
CA ALA A 28 -9.70 -5.03 4.51
C ALA A 28 -9.35 -5.83 3.25
N ILE A 29 -8.82 -5.16 2.22
CA ILE A 29 -8.37 -5.81 0.99
C ILE A 29 -7.21 -6.79 1.27
N ALA A 30 -6.23 -6.39 2.08
CA ALA A 30 -5.10 -7.25 2.43
C ALA A 30 -5.54 -8.49 3.23
N GLN A 31 -6.43 -8.30 4.21
CA GLN A 31 -7.00 -9.37 5.02
C GLN A 31 -7.77 -10.38 4.14
N ASN A 32 -8.68 -9.88 3.30
CA ASN A 32 -9.48 -10.73 2.40
C ASN A 32 -8.62 -11.56 1.43
N LEU A 33 -7.45 -11.04 1.02
CA LEU A 33 -6.57 -11.72 0.08
C LEU A 33 -5.62 -12.73 0.76
N CYS A 34 -5.15 -12.43 1.97
CA CYS A 34 -4.02 -13.13 2.58
C CYS A 34 -4.32 -13.87 3.88
N ASP A 35 -5.36 -13.51 4.63
CA ASP A 35 -5.65 -14.17 5.90
C ASP A 35 -5.95 -15.66 5.70
N SER A 36 -5.52 -16.48 6.66
CA SER A 36 -5.63 -17.95 6.63
C SER A 36 -4.91 -18.65 5.47
N LYS A 37 -3.98 -17.96 4.77
CA LYS A 37 -3.14 -18.57 3.74
C LYS A 37 -1.69 -18.64 4.19
N SER A 38 -1.01 -19.74 3.82
CA SER A 38 0.43 -19.90 4.02
C SER A 38 1.25 -19.02 3.06
N THR A 39 0.69 -18.70 1.90
CA THR A 39 1.30 -17.86 0.87
C THR A 39 0.25 -16.93 0.27
N CYS A 40 0.60 -15.66 0.08
CA CYS A 40 -0.24 -14.65 -0.54
C CYS A 40 0.58 -13.73 -1.45
N GLU A 41 0.02 -13.31 -2.59
CA GLU A 41 0.61 -12.29 -3.46
C GLU A 41 -0.20 -11.00 -3.36
N LEU A 42 0.39 -9.93 -2.82
CA LEU A 42 -0.26 -8.64 -2.63
C LEU A 42 0.42 -7.55 -3.47
N LYS A 43 -0.18 -7.17 -4.60
CA LYS A 43 0.38 -6.21 -5.56
C LYS A 43 0.08 -4.77 -5.15
N ALA A 44 1.12 -3.95 -4.95
CA ALA A 44 1.01 -2.52 -4.68
C ALA A 44 0.56 -1.71 -5.92
N ARG A 45 -0.70 -1.82 -6.35
CA ARG A 45 -1.23 -1.18 -7.57
C ARG A 45 -2.62 -0.59 -7.36
N ASN A 46 -2.91 0.47 -8.12
CA ASN A 46 -4.22 1.14 -8.12
C ASN A 46 -5.39 0.20 -8.45
N THR A 47 -5.16 -0.84 -9.26
CA THR A 47 -6.20 -1.83 -9.61
C THR A 47 -6.61 -2.72 -8.44
N VAL A 48 -5.80 -2.76 -7.37
CA VAL A 48 -6.08 -3.55 -6.16
C VAL A 48 -6.68 -2.65 -5.07
N PHE A 49 -6.08 -1.49 -4.84
CA PHE A 49 -6.39 -0.63 -3.68
C PHE A 49 -7.09 0.69 -4.04
N GLY A 50 -7.39 0.94 -5.31
CA GLY A 50 -7.82 2.25 -5.79
C GLY A 50 -6.67 3.26 -5.87
N ASP A 51 -6.97 4.51 -6.25
CA ASP A 51 -6.00 5.60 -6.30
C ASP A 51 -6.32 6.68 -5.26
N PRO A 52 -5.77 6.58 -4.03
CA PRO A 52 -6.03 7.55 -2.96
C PRO A 52 -5.37 8.91 -3.18
N CYS A 53 -4.43 9.02 -4.12
CA CYS A 53 -3.71 10.27 -4.41
C CYS A 53 -3.12 10.22 -5.83
N ARG A 54 -3.89 10.78 -6.77
CA ARG A 54 -3.53 10.81 -8.19
C ARG A 54 -2.28 11.67 -8.41
N GLY A 55 -1.36 11.17 -9.23
CA GLY A 55 -0.10 11.86 -9.54
C GLY A 55 0.96 11.79 -8.43
N VAL A 56 0.69 11.04 -7.36
CA VAL A 56 1.63 10.73 -6.27
C VAL A 56 2.02 9.26 -6.37
N TYR A 57 3.32 8.98 -6.18
CA TYR A 57 3.78 7.60 -6.11
C TYR A 57 3.37 6.99 -4.78
N LYS A 58 2.93 5.74 -4.80
CA LYS A 58 2.35 5.08 -3.63
C LYS A 58 3.14 3.82 -3.34
N TYR A 59 3.25 3.52 -2.05
CA TYR A 59 3.86 2.29 -1.57
C TYR A 59 2.86 1.52 -0.72
N LEU A 60 3.11 0.21 -0.61
CA LEU A 60 2.34 -0.69 0.22
C LEU A 60 3.19 -1.06 1.44
N HIS A 61 2.73 -0.67 2.61
CA HIS A 61 3.33 -1.07 3.89
C HIS A 61 2.42 -2.10 4.57
N VAL A 62 2.98 -3.30 4.81
CA VAL A 62 2.26 -4.45 5.37
C VAL A 62 2.95 -4.88 6.66
N LYS A 63 2.17 -5.08 7.71
CA LYS A 63 2.56 -5.83 8.90
C LYS A 63 1.64 -7.03 8.99
N PHE A 64 2.19 -8.21 9.19
CA PHE A 64 1.45 -9.47 9.26
C PHE A 64 1.99 -10.32 10.40
N THR A 65 1.18 -11.26 10.88
CA THR A 65 1.56 -12.23 11.90
C THR A 65 1.05 -13.60 11.49
N CYS A 66 1.93 -14.61 11.51
CA CYS A 66 1.52 -15.99 11.35
C CYS A 66 0.97 -16.51 12.68
N ILE A 67 -0.10 -17.30 12.60
CA ILE A 67 -0.72 -17.96 13.76
C ILE A 67 -0.22 -19.40 13.83
#